data_AF-A0A377E615-F1
#
_entry.id   AF-A0A377E615-F1
#
_cell.length_a   1.000
_cell.length_b   1.000
_cell.length_c   1.000
_cell.angle_alpha   90.00
_cell.angle_beta   90.00
_cell.angle_gamma   90.00
#
_symmetry.space_group_name_H-M   'P 1'
#
loop_
_entity.id
_entity.type
_entity.pdbx_description
1 polymer ?
#
loop_
_entity_poly.entity_id
_entity_poly.type
_entity_poly.pdbx_seq_one_letter_code
_entity_poly.pdbx_strand_id
1 'polypeptide(L)' 'MRRRVYNPDRLKYPMKRVGARGEGKFERISWEEAYGIIATNMQRLIKEYGNESIYLNYGTGTLGGTMTPPGRREIPWSRG' A
#
# COMPACT_ATOMS: atom_id res chain seq x y z
N MET A 1 -12.27 5.85 -23.55
CA MET A 1 -11.03 5.56 -22.77
C MET A 1 -9.86 6.53 -22.99
N ARG A 2 -9.52 6.96 -24.22
CA ARG A 2 -8.30 7.76 -24.53
C ARG A 2 -8.06 9.00 -23.64
N ARG A 3 -9.12 9.73 -23.27
CA ARG A 3 -9.05 10.94 -22.42
C ARG A 3 -8.40 10.72 -21.05
N ARG A 4 -8.47 9.52 -20.45
CA ARG A 4 -7.85 9.23 -19.14
C ARG A 4 -6.38 8.82 -19.25
N VAL A 5 -6.02 8.17 -20.34
CA VAL A 5 -4.66 7.66 -20.59
C VAL A 5 -3.70 8.81 -20.90
N TYR A 6 -4.18 9.82 -21.63
CA TYR A 6 -3.37 10.96 -22.07
C TYR A 6 -3.66 12.25 -21.29
N ASN A 7 -4.31 12.15 -20.14
CA ASN A 7 -4.57 13.32 -19.30
C ASN A 7 -3.23 13.90 -18.77
N PRO A 8 -3.01 15.23 -18.84
CA PRO A 8 -1.80 15.86 -18.30
C PRO A 8 -1.58 15.55 -16.81
N ASP A 9 -2.65 15.39 -16.03
CA ASP A 9 -2.63 15.14 -14.58
C ASP A 9 -2.41 13.65 -14.24
N ARG A 10 -2.18 12.80 -15.25
CA ARG A 10 -1.97 11.37 -15.01
C ARG A 10 -0.69 11.17 -14.20
N LEU A 11 -0.82 10.48 -13.07
CA LEU A 11 0.30 10.02 -12.28
C LEU A 11 1.14 9.00 -13.09
N LYS A 12 2.40 9.33 -13.37
CA LYS A 12 3.31 8.49 -14.16
C LYS A 12 4.36 7.78 -13.31
N TYR A 13 4.67 8.32 -12.14
CA TYR A 13 5.72 7.84 -11.26
C TYR A 13 5.21 7.78 -9.82
N PRO A 14 5.86 6.99 -8.95
CA PRO A 14 5.67 7.08 -7.52
C PRO A 14 6.03 8.49 -7.02
N MET A 15 5.17 9.06 -6.18
CA MET A 15 5.32 10.40 -5.66
C MET A 15 5.17 10.37 -4.13
N LYS A 16 6.07 11.05 -3.42
CA LYS A 16 6.10 11.17 -1.97
C LYS A 16 5.74 12.59 -1.57
N ARG A 17 4.89 12.74 -0.55
CA ARG A 17 4.43 14.05 -0.10
C ARG A 17 5.57 14.81 0.58
N VAL A 18 5.82 16.05 0.15
CA VAL A 18 6.81 16.98 0.72
C VAL A 18 6.11 18.25 1.18
N GLY A 19 5.46 18.18 2.34
CA GLY A 19 4.69 19.29 2.90
C GLY A 19 3.47 18.83 3.71
N ALA A 20 2.63 19.80 4.10
CA ALA A 20 1.40 19.47 4.82
C ALA A 20 0.41 18.74 3.91
N ARG A 21 -0.47 17.96 4.53
CA ARG A 21 -1.53 17.25 3.83
C ARG A 21 -2.47 18.27 3.18
N GLY A 22 -2.70 18.16 1.88
CA GLY A 22 -3.56 19.06 1.12
C GLY A 22 -2.83 20.14 0.32
N GLU A 23 -1.53 20.36 0.54
CA GLU A 23 -0.75 21.35 -0.21
C GLU A 23 -0.42 20.95 -1.66
N GLY A 24 -0.64 19.68 -2.03
CA GLY A 24 -0.34 19.19 -3.38
C GLY A 24 1.16 19.09 -3.71
N LYS A 25 2.05 19.25 -2.72
CA LYS A 25 3.49 19.18 -2.91
C LYS A 25 3.99 17.74 -2.81
N PHE A 26 4.57 17.25 -3.91
CA PHE A 26 5.14 15.91 -3.98
C PHE A 26 6.48 15.90 -4.72
N GLU A 27 7.38 15.04 -4.27
CA GLU A 27 8.63 14.72 -4.95
C GLU A 27 8.53 13.34 -5.60
N ARG A 28 9.21 13.15 -6.74
CA ARG A 28 9.29 11.84 -7.39
C ARG A 28 10.28 10.96 -6.64
N ILE A 29 9.90 9.72 -6.37
CA ILE A 29 10.76 8.71 -5.77
C ILE A 29 10.89 7.48 -6.66
N SER A 30 11.84 6.58 -6.34
CA SER A 30 11.96 5.30 -7.02
C SER A 30 10.84 4.34 -6.58
N TRP A 31 10.58 3.31 -7.39
CA TRP A 31 9.65 2.25 -7.00
C TRP A 31 10.14 1.48 -5.77
N GLU A 32 11.45 1.23 -5.67
CA GLU A 32 12.07 0.56 -4.53
C GLU A 32 11.85 1.36 -3.23
N GLU A 33 12.07 2.69 -3.26
CA GLU A 33 11.80 3.55 -2.11
C GLU A 33 10.30 3.54 -1.76
N ALA A 34 9.42 3.64 -2.76
CA ALA A 34 7.98 3.65 -2.54
C ALA A 34 7.49 2.37 -1.83
N TYR A 35 7.94 1.20 -2.33
CA TYR A 35 7.60 -0.07 -1.70
C TYR A 35 8.22 -0.22 -0.32
N GLY A 36 9.47 0.21 -0.13
CA GLY A 36 10.13 0.22 1.17
C GLY A 36 9.34 1.02 2.20
N ILE A 37 8.95 2.25 1.87
CA ILE A 37 8.15 3.11 2.76
C ILE A 37 6.83 2.45 3.15
N ILE A 38 6.11 1.86 2.18
CA ILE A 38 4.82 1.21 2.44
C ILE A 38 5.01 -0.01 3.34
N ALA A 39 5.94 -0.91 3.00
CA ALA A 39 6.20 -2.14 3.74
C ALA A 39 6.62 -1.86 5.19
N THR A 40 7.57 -0.95 5.39
CA THR A 40 8.05 -0.58 6.73
C THR A 40 6.92 0.00 7.59
N ASN A 41 6.08 0.88 7.01
CA ASN A 41 4.96 1.44 7.75
C ASN A 41 3.90 0.39 8.10
N MET A 42 3.57 -0.51 7.16
CA MET A 42 2.63 -1.60 7.43
C MET A 42 3.13 -2.52 8.53
N GLN A 43 4.39 -2.95 8.49
CA GLN A 43 5.00 -3.79 9.53
C GLN A 43 4.98 -3.10 10.90
N ARG A 44 5.27 -1.80 10.94
CA ARG A 44 5.21 -1.00 12.17
C ARG A 44 3.80 -0.97 12.76
N LEU A 45 2.79 -0.69 11.93
CA LEU A 45 1.39 -0.64 12.37
C LEU A 45 0.89 -2.01 12.87
N ILE A 46 1.22 -3.09 12.16
CA ILE A 46 0.90 -4.46 12.59
C ILE A 46 1.55 -4.78 13.94
N LYS A 47 2.81 -4.38 14.14
CA LYS A 47 3.53 -4.61 15.39
C LYS A 47 2.94 -3.83 16.56
N GLU A 48 2.55 -2.57 16.35
CA GLU A 48 2.08 -1.68 17.40
C GLU A 48 0.60 -1.87 17.75
N TYR A 49 -0.24 -2.15 16.74
CA TYR A 49 -1.70 -2.10 16.88
C TYR A 49 -2.40 -3.38 16.38
N GLY A 50 -1.65 -4.39 15.92
CA GLY A 50 -2.20 -5.61 15.34
C GLY A 50 -2.67 -5.44 13.89
N ASN A 51 -3.07 -6.55 13.28
CA ASN A 51 -3.42 -6.61 11.85
C ASN A 51 -4.68 -5.79 11.50
N GLU A 52 -5.56 -5.56 12.48
CA GLU A 52 -6.81 -4.80 12.30
C GLU A 52 -6.57 -3.29 12.10
N SER A 53 -5.34 -2.81 12.35
CA SER A 53 -4.96 -1.41 12.13
C SER A 53 -4.85 -1.00 10.66
N ILE A 54 -4.82 -1.98 9.73
CA ILE A 54 -4.74 -1.73 8.29
C ILE A 54 -6.13 -1.86 7.68
N TYR A 55 -6.70 -0.72 7.28
CA TYR A 55 -7.97 -0.68 6.58
C TYR A 55 -7.77 -0.67 5.06
N LEU A 56 -8.38 -1.63 4.38
CA LEU A 56 -8.47 -1.67 2.92
C LEU A 56 -9.89 -1.30 2.50
N ASN A 57 -10.06 -0.10 1.94
CA ASN A 57 -11.36 0.33 1.44
C ASN A 57 -11.75 -0.46 0.18
N TYR A 58 -13.02 -0.86 0.12
CA TYR A 58 -13.53 -1.81 -0.85
C TYR A 58 -14.79 -1.29 -1.57
N GLY A 59 -14.86 -1.46 -2.89
CA GLY A 59 -15.95 -0.88 -3.71
C GLY A 59 -16.61 -1.77 -4.77
N THR A 60 -16.17 -3.02 -5.01
CA THR A 60 -16.53 -3.78 -6.24
C THR A 60 -16.87 -5.29 -6.10
N GLY A 61 -17.35 -5.79 -4.95
CA GLY A 61 -17.84 -7.19 -4.75
C GLY A 61 -16.89 -8.32 -4.22
N THR A 62 -15.75 -8.61 -4.84
CA THR A 62 -14.67 -9.55 -4.41
C THR A 62 -13.77 -9.13 -3.20
N LEU A 63 -14.27 -9.11 -1.96
CA LEU A 63 -13.45 -8.89 -0.74
C LEU A 63 -12.89 -10.19 -0.12
N GLY A 64 -13.51 -11.33 -0.41
CA GLY A 64 -13.27 -12.58 0.32
C GLY A 64 -11.83 -13.13 0.23
N GLY A 65 -11.11 -12.88 -0.86
CA GLY A 65 -9.74 -13.40 -1.04
C GLY A 65 -8.66 -12.61 -0.29
N THR A 66 -8.87 -11.30 -0.09
CA THR A 66 -7.82 -10.40 0.46
C THR A 66 -7.92 -10.26 1.97
N MET A 67 -9.12 -10.34 2.54
CA MET A 67 -9.33 -10.21 3.99
C MET A 67 -9.40 -11.54 4.75
N THR A 68 -9.53 -12.67 4.06
CA THR A 68 -9.41 -13.97 4.73
C THR A 68 -8.00 -14.06 5.29
N PRO A 69 -7.80 -14.12 6.62
CA PRO A 69 -6.48 -14.36 7.17
C PRO A 69 -5.95 -15.62 6.49
N PRO A 70 -4.71 -15.66 5.97
CA PRO A 70 -4.15 -16.92 5.54
C PRO A 70 -4.22 -17.83 6.76
N GLY A 71 -5.12 -18.82 6.73
CA GLY A 71 -5.24 -19.80 7.81
C GLY A 71 -3.83 -20.30 8.10
N ARG A 72 -3.43 -20.29 9.38
CA ARG A 72 -2.04 -20.51 9.84
C ARG A 72 -1.36 -21.56 8.97
N ARG A 73 -0.65 -21.13 7.93
CA ARG A 73 0.24 -21.99 7.17
C ARG A 73 1.50 -22.01 8.00
N GLU A 74 1.68 -23.09 8.76
CA GLU A 74 3.00 -23.43 9.26
C GLU A 74 3.96 -23.39 8.07
N ILE A 75 4.91 -22.47 8.11
CA ILE A 75 5.94 -22.35 7.09
C ILE A 75 6.93 -23.49 7.38
N PRO A 76 7.09 -24.48 6.48
CA PRO A 76 7.79 -25.75 6.79
C PRO A 76 9.28 -25.62 7.15
N TRP A 77 9.87 -24.44 7.04
CA TRP A 77 11.29 -24.18 7.27
C TRP A 77 11.61 -23.55 8.64
N SER A 78 10.62 -23.48 9.55
CA SER A 78 10.78 -22.81 10.86
C SER A 78 11.18 -23.73 12.02
N ARG A 79 11.61 -24.97 11.76
CA ARG A 79 12.28 -25.82 12.77
C ARG A 79 13.72 -26.08 12.35
N GLY A 80 14.62 -25.28 12.93
CA GLY A 80 16.00 -25.69 13.22
C GLY A 80 16.04 -26.22 14.65
#